data_AF-A0A5A8EDQ1-F1
#
_entry.id   AF-A0A5A8EDQ1-F1
#
_cell.length_a   1.000
_cell.length_b   1.000
_cell.length_c   1.000
_cell.angle_alpha   90.00
_cell.angle_beta   90.00
_cell.angle_gamma   90.00
#
_symmetry.space_group_name_H-M   'P 1'
#
loop_
_entity.id
_entity.type
_entity.pdbx_description
1 polymer ?
#
loop_
_entity_poly.entity_id
_entity_poly.type
_entity_poly.pdbx_seq_one_letter_code
_entity_poly.pdbx_strand_id
1 'polypeptide(L)'
;MKFRHKKIIAFAKGYRGRGKSCYRTAVARVQRGWRNQYMSRKMFKRDSRRNWQLQINAGSRALGVSYSRLVHCLPLSGIMLDRKLLAELARTEPYSFKAVVETVKATGLKSWQEKRDAQLESNHERNMRHREVQLGRAKPPYPFRDGSQAERLRDIVENEASRRERELTERRASAKAAVREVIESEPTGEPWAGAFEEFMQHVAEVERPLTKQEIEERRAAKAAQADADGERA
;
A
#
# COMPACT_ATOMS: atom_id res chain seq x y z
N MET A 1 4.60 -32.03 -41.17
CA MET A 1 3.14 -32.04 -41.45
C MET A 1 2.88 -31.26 -42.73
N LYS A 2 2.60 -31.92 -43.86
CA LYS A 2 2.33 -31.26 -45.16
C LYS A 2 0.84 -30.87 -45.20
N PHE A 3 0.51 -29.63 -44.86
CA PHE A 3 -0.83 -29.11 -45.07
C PHE A 3 -1.08 -28.88 -46.57
N ARG A 4 -2.30 -29.12 -47.06
CA ARG A 4 -2.64 -28.83 -48.46
C ARG A 4 -2.47 -27.32 -48.70
N HIS A 5 -1.72 -26.95 -49.73
CA HIS A 5 -1.37 -25.55 -50.06
C HIS A 5 -2.57 -24.60 -50.02
N LYS A 6 -3.68 -24.98 -50.69
CA LYS A 6 -4.93 -24.19 -50.72
C LYS A 6 -5.53 -23.95 -49.33
N LYS A 7 -5.43 -24.91 -48.40
CA LYS A 7 -5.96 -24.77 -47.02
C LYS A 7 -5.18 -23.72 -46.24
N ILE A 8 -3.84 -23.75 -46.29
CA ILE A 8 -3.00 -22.77 -45.58
C ILE A 8 -3.23 -21.36 -46.11
N ILE A 9 -3.30 -21.19 -47.43
CA ILE A 9 -3.61 -19.88 -48.01
C ILE A 9 -5.00 -19.40 -47.57
N ALA A 10 -5.99 -20.29 -47.49
CA ALA A 10 -7.31 -19.94 -46.97
C ALA A 10 -7.26 -19.46 -45.51
N PHE A 11 -6.48 -20.11 -44.64
CA PHE A 11 -6.30 -19.67 -43.25
C PHE A 11 -5.46 -18.40 -43.12
N ALA A 12 -4.58 -18.12 -44.08
CA ALA A 12 -3.75 -16.92 -44.11
C ALA A 12 -4.44 -15.72 -44.77
N LYS A 13 -5.70 -15.85 -45.22
CA LYS A 13 -6.49 -14.74 -45.74
C LYS A 13 -6.58 -13.63 -44.68
N GLY A 14 -6.19 -12.42 -45.06
CA GLY A 14 -6.13 -11.26 -44.16
C GLY A 14 -4.76 -10.97 -43.55
N TYR A 15 -3.76 -11.85 -43.71
CA TYR A 15 -2.39 -11.54 -43.27
C TYR A 15 -1.75 -10.42 -44.11
N ARG A 16 -1.03 -9.51 -43.44
CA ARG A 16 -0.38 -8.36 -44.11
C ARG A 16 0.84 -8.79 -44.95
N GLY A 17 1.02 -8.16 -46.11
CA GLY A 17 2.18 -8.38 -46.99
C GLY A 17 2.27 -9.79 -47.58
N ARG A 18 3.48 -10.35 -47.68
CA ARG A 18 3.73 -11.68 -48.29
C ARG A 18 3.17 -12.87 -47.49
N GLY A 19 2.66 -12.63 -46.27
CA GLY A 19 2.12 -13.70 -45.42
C GLY A 19 0.77 -14.27 -45.86
N LYS A 20 0.04 -13.59 -46.75
CA LYS A 20 -1.22 -14.09 -47.35
C LYS A 20 -1.02 -14.83 -48.67
N SER A 21 0.11 -14.60 -49.36
CA SER A 21 0.37 -15.10 -50.72
C SER A 21 1.49 -16.14 -50.80
N CYS A 22 2.61 -15.95 -50.10
CA CYS A 22 3.73 -16.87 -50.14
C CYS A 22 3.52 -18.04 -49.17
N TYR A 23 3.38 -19.27 -49.69
CA TYR A 23 3.10 -20.46 -48.91
C TYR A 23 4.05 -20.66 -47.72
N ARG A 24 5.36 -20.59 -47.94
CA ARG A 24 6.38 -20.80 -46.90
C ARG A 24 6.24 -19.82 -45.74
N THR A 25 6.00 -18.55 -46.03
CA THR A 25 5.73 -17.51 -45.01
C THR A 25 4.38 -17.70 -44.34
N ALA A 26 3.35 -18.07 -45.11
CA ALA A 26 2.00 -18.31 -44.63
C ALA A 26 1.96 -19.46 -43.61
N VAL A 27 2.63 -20.58 -43.89
CA VAL A 27 2.71 -21.74 -42.98
C VAL A 27 3.23 -21.32 -41.60
N ALA A 28 4.36 -20.60 -41.55
CA ALA A 28 4.95 -20.17 -40.29
C ALA A 28 4.03 -19.22 -39.50
N ARG A 29 3.35 -18.29 -40.19
CA ARG A 29 2.43 -17.35 -39.56
C ARG A 29 1.16 -18.02 -39.06
N VAL A 30 0.57 -18.91 -39.85
CA VAL A 30 -0.64 -19.66 -39.47
C VAL A 30 -0.36 -20.53 -38.26
N GLN A 31 0.78 -21.22 -38.22
CA GLN A 31 1.20 -22.03 -37.07
C GLN A 31 1.38 -21.18 -35.81
N ARG A 32 2.01 -20.00 -35.92
CA ARG A 32 2.12 -19.05 -34.80
C ARG A 32 0.74 -18.53 -34.38
N GLY A 33 -0.15 -18.25 -35.33
CA GLY A 33 -1.53 -17.84 -35.08
C GLY A 33 -2.32 -18.90 -34.30
N TRP A 34 -2.23 -20.18 -34.67
CA TRP A 34 -2.89 -21.27 -33.96
C TRP A 34 -2.33 -21.47 -32.55
N ARG A 35 -1.00 -21.39 -32.39
CA ARG A 35 -0.36 -21.41 -31.07
C ARG A 35 -0.89 -20.27 -30.19
N ASN A 36 -0.89 -19.05 -30.72
CA ASN A 36 -1.38 -17.88 -30.01
C ASN A 36 -2.88 -17.99 -29.71
N GLN A 37 -3.70 -18.52 -30.61
CA GLN A 37 -5.13 -18.73 -30.39
C GLN A 37 -5.37 -19.70 -29.22
N TYR A 38 -4.64 -20.82 -29.19
CA TYR A 38 -4.73 -21.78 -28.09
C TYR A 38 -4.33 -21.14 -26.75
N MET A 39 -3.21 -20.40 -26.72
CA MET A 39 -2.76 -19.69 -25.52
C MET A 39 -3.75 -18.60 -25.10
N SER A 40 -4.28 -17.83 -26.05
CA SER A 40 -5.22 -16.72 -25.81
C SER A 40 -6.54 -17.22 -25.21
N ARG A 41 -7.04 -18.39 -25.63
CA ARG A 41 -8.22 -19.01 -24.99
C ARG A 41 -8.01 -19.30 -23.50
N LYS A 42 -6.79 -19.68 -23.10
CA LYS A 42 -6.43 -19.87 -21.69
C LYS A 42 -6.21 -18.54 -20.97
N MET A 43 -5.57 -17.57 -21.64
CA MET A 43 -5.29 -16.24 -21.08
C MET A 43 -6.54 -15.39 -20.88
N PHE A 44 -7.53 -15.48 -21.78
CA PHE A 44 -8.80 -14.73 -21.70
C PHE A 44 -9.50 -14.88 -20.35
N LYS A 45 -9.43 -16.07 -19.73
CA LYS A 45 -9.98 -16.31 -18.38
C LYS A 45 -9.26 -15.51 -17.30
N ARG A 46 -7.94 -15.32 -17.43
CA ARG A 46 -7.12 -14.51 -16.53
C ARG A 46 -7.36 -13.03 -16.76
N ASP A 47 -7.40 -12.61 -18.02
CA ASP A 47 -7.63 -11.20 -18.40
C ASP A 47 -9.02 -10.73 -17.98
N SER A 48 -10.05 -11.56 -18.19
CA SER A 48 -11.41 -11.29 -17.70
C SER A 48 -11.44 -11.15 -16.19
N ARG A 49 -10.77 -12.06 -15.46
CA ARG A 49 -10.70 -11.99 -13.99
C ARG A 49 -9.97 -10.72 -13.53
N ARG A 50 -8.87 -10.35 -14.19
CA ARG A 50 -8.14 -9.11 -13.92
C ARG A 50 -9.05 -7.90 -14.11
N ASN A 51 -9.80 -7.85 -15.21
CA ASN A 51 -10.73 -6.74 -15.45
C ASN A 51 -11.81 -6.65 -14.36
N TRP A 52 -12.42 -7.77 -13.96
CA TRP A 52 -13.41 -7.77 -12.87
C TRP A 52 -12.81 -7.27 -11.55
N GLN A 53 -11.55 -7.61 -11.26
CA GLN A 53 -10.85 -7.09 -10.09
C GLN A 53 -10.66 -5.57 -10.15
N LEU A 54 -10.29 -5.03 -11.31
CA LEU A 54 -10.16 -3.58 -11.50
C LEU A 54 -11.51 -2.87 -11.28
N GLN A 55 -12.59 -3.40 -11.87
CA GLN A 55 -13.93 -2.84 -11.74
C GLN A 55 -14.42 -2.86 -10.28
N ILE A 56 -14.28 -4.00 -9.60
CA ILE A 56 -14.66 -4.12 -8.18
C ILE A 56 -13.80 -3.21 -7.31
N ASN A 57 -12.49 -3.10 -7.57
CA ASN A 57 -11.61 -2.23 -6.80
C ASN A 57 -12.00 -0.75 -6.96
N ALA A 58 -12.36 -0.31 -8.17
CA ALA A 58 -12.87 1.05 -8.38
C ALA A 58 -14.14 1.30 -7.55
N GLY A 59 -15.13 0.40 -7.64
CA GLY A 59 -16.37 0.52 -6.88
C GLY A 59 -16.16 0.43 -5.35
N SER A 60 -15.29 -0.46 -4.89
CA SER A 60 -15.05 -0.65 -3.45
C SER A 60 -14.32 0.54 -2.83
N ARG A 61 -13.40 1.16 -3.58
CA ARG A 61 -12.66 2.36 -3.15
C ARG A 61 -13.58 3.55 -2.94
N ALA A 62 -14.57 3.75 -3.82
CA ALA A 62 -15.60 4.78 -3.64
C ALA A 62 -16.39 4.59 -2.33
N LEU A 63 -16.51 3.35 -1.84
CA LEU A 63 -17.18 3.01 -0.59
C LEU A 63 -16.21 2.86 0.59
N GLY A 64 -14.93 3.24 0.45
CA GLY A 64 -13.94 3.22 1.52
C GLY A 64 -13.41 1.84 1.91
N VAL A 65 -13.61 0.81 1.08
CA VAL A 65 -13.14 -0.57 1.35
C VAL A 65 -12.12 -0.99 0.30
N SER A 66 -11.04 -1.66 0.74
CA SER A 66 -10.09 -2.25 -0.21
C SER A 66 -10.62 -3.56 -0.78
N TYR A 67 -10.35 -3.80 -2.07
CA TYR A 67 -10.77 -5.02 -2.76
C TYR A 67 -10.40 -6.31 -1.99
N SER A 68 -9.17 -6.40 -1.46
CA SER A 68 -8.70 -7.58 -0.72
C SER A 68 -9.53 -7.87 0.53
N ARG A 69 -9.92 -6.83 1.26
CA ARG A 69 -10.79 -6.97 2.44
C ARG A 69 -12.19 -7.40 2.01
N LEU A 70 -12.76 -6.75 0.99
CA LEU A 70 -14.10 -7.09 0.49
C LEU A 70 -14.20 -8.57 0.09
N VAL A 71 -13.24 -9.07 -0.69
CA VAL A 71 -13.23 -10.45 -1.20
C VAL A 71 -12.96 -11.48 -0.10
N HIS A 72 -12.18 -11.12 0.91
CA HIS A 72 -11.98 -11.97 2.08
C HIS A 72 -13.25 -12.07 2.93
N CYS A 73 -13.97 -10.95 3.10
CA CYS A 73 -15.12 -10.87 4.00
C CYS A 73 -16.44 -11.35 3.37
N LEU A 74 -16.57 -11.37 2.03
CA LEU A 74 -17.73 -11.92 1.32
C LEU A 74 -18.13 -13.34 1.78
N PRO A 75 -17.24 -14.36 1.77
CA PRO A 75 -17.60 -15.69 2.24
C PRO A 75 -17.90 -15.74 3.76
N LEU A 76 -17.26 -14.89 4.56
CA LEU A 76 -17.53 -14.78 6.01
C LEU A 76 -18.94 -14.25 6.29
N SER A 77 -19.46 -13.39 5.41
CA SER A 77 -20.84 -12.89 5.48
C SER A 77 -21.88 -13.85 4.90
N GLY A 78 -21.47 -15.04 4.42
CA GLY A 78 -22.37 -16.01 3.78
C GLY A 78 -22.77 -15.66 2.34
N ILE A 79 -22.17 -14.63 1.75
CA ILE A 79 -22.50 -14.15 0.40
C ILE A 79 -21.58 -14.87 -0.62
N MET A 80 -22.16 -15.81 -1.38
CA MET A 80 -21.47 -16.55 -2.44
C MET A 80 -21.63 -15.87 -3.81
N LEU A 81 -21.15 -14.63 -3.94
CA LEU A 81 -21.17 -13.91 -5.22
C LEU A 81 -19.88 -14.09 -6.01
N ASP A 82 -20.05 -14.38 -7.30
CA ASP A 82 -18.94 -14.41 -8.25
C ASP A 82 -18.41 -13.01 -8.58
N ARG A 83 -17.12 -12.92 -8.85
CA ARG A 83 -16.46 -11.66 -9.25
C ARG A 83 -17.03 -11.07 -10.54
N LYS A 84 -17.52 -11.92 -11.45
CA LYS A 84 -18.18 -11.46 -12.68
C LYS A 84 -19.45 -10.66 -12.36
N LEU A 85 -20.29 -11.19 -11.48
CA LEU A 85 -21.54 -10.53 -11.06
C LEU A 85 -21.25 -9.29 -10.22
N LEU A 86 -20.31 -9.37 -9.28
CA LEU A 86 -19.91 -8.21 -8.48
C LEU A 86 -19.37 -7.05 -9.35
N ALA A 87 -18.61 -7.36 -10.39
CA ALA A 87 -18.11 -6.35 -11.31
C ALA A 87 -19.22 -5.73 -12.16
N GLU A 88 -20.22 -6.52 -12.56
CA GLU A 88 -21.39 -6.01 -13.26
C GLU A 88 -22.22 -5.09 -12.36
N LEU A 89 -22.51 -5.51 -11.12
CA LEU A 89 -23.20 -4.69 -10.12
C LEU A 89 -22.48 -3.37 -9.88
N ALA A 90 -21.14 -3.41 -9.73
CA ALA A 90 -20.35 -2.20 -9.55
C ALA A 90 -20.43 -1.22 -10.74
N ARG A 91 -20.73 -1.72 -11.94
CA ARG A 91 -20.80 -0.93 -13.18
C ARG A 91 -22.20 -0.41 -13.47
N THR A 92 -23.22 -1.25 -13.32
CA THR A 92 -24.60 -0.93 -13.71
C THR A 92 -25.44 -0.42 -12.55
N GLU A 93 -25.26 -1.00 -11.35
CA GLU A 93 -26.16 -0.84 -10.21
C GLU A 93 -25.40 -0.48 -8.92
N PRO A 94 -24.92 0.78 -8.79
CA PRO A 94 -24.08 1.18 -7.68
C PRO A 94 -24.78 1.09 -6.31
N TYR A 95 -26.10 1.29 -6.26
CA TYR A 95 -26.89 1.18 -5.02
C TYR A 95 -26.94 -0.26 -4.51
N SER A 96 -27.20 -1.23 -5.39
CA SER A 96 -27.18 -2.66 -5.07
C SER A 96 -25.79 -3.11 -4.62
N PHE A 97 -24.74 -2.64 -5.30
CA PHE A 97 -23.36 -2.91 -4.89
C PHE A 97 -23.04 -2.31 -3.51
N LYS A 98 -23.52 -1.10 -3.22
CA LYS A 98 -23.35 -0.45 -1.91
C LYS A 98 -23.99 -1.28 -0.79
N ALA A 99 -25.22 -1.77 -0.98
CA ALA A 99 -25.89 -2.62 0.00
C ALA A 99 -25.06 -3.87 0.33
N VAL A 100 -24.52 -4.55 -0.68
CA VAL A 100 -23.62 -5.72 -0.49
C VAL A 100 -22.36 -5.35 0.29
N VAL A 101 -21.76 -4.20 0.00
CA VAL A 101 -20.55 -3.76 0.71
C VAL A 101 -20.86 -3.40 2.15
N GLU A 102 -22.02 -2.80 2.43
CA GLU A 102 -22.47 -2.47 3.78
C GLU A 102 -22.75 -3.70 4.62
N THR A 103 -23.42 -4.72 4.07
CA THR A 103 -23.62 -6.01 4.76
C THR A 103 -22.27 -6.66 5.08
N VAL A 104 -21.32 -6.63 4.14
CA VAL A 104 -19.98 -7.17 4.36
C VAL A 104 -19.22 -6.37 5.43
N LYS A 105 -19.38 -5.05 5.47
CA LYS A 105 -18.77 -4.19 6.51
C LYS A 105 -19.31 -4.54 7.90
N ALA A 106 -20.61 -4.75 8.02
CA ALA A 106 -21.25 -5.00 9.31
C ALA A 106 -20.78 -6.32 9.94
N THR A 107 -20.66 -7.39 9.13
CA THR A 107 -20.38 -8.75 9.62
C THR A 107 -18.91 -9.12 9.51
N GLY A 108 -18.31 -8.92 8.32
CA GLY A 108 -17.04 -9.52 7.97
C GLY A 108 -15.80 -8.71 8.36
N LEU A 109 -15.92 -7.38 8.52
CA LEU A 109 -14.76 -6.54 8.89
C LEU A 109 -14.44 -6.62 10.39
N LYS A 110 -15.44 -6.79 11.26
CA LYS A 110 -15.25 -6.88 12.72
C LYS A 110 -14.41 -8.10 13.09
N SER A 111 -14.83 -9.28 12.65
CA SER A 111 -14.08 -10.53 12.88
C SER A 111 -12.66 -10.52 12.29
N TRP A 112 -12.44 -9.79 11.19
CA TRP A 112 -11.12 -9.64 10.59
C TRP A 112 -10.23 -8.67 11.39
N GLN A 113 -10.78 -7.56 11.87
CA GLN A 113 -10.09 -6.61 12.74
C GLN A 113 -9.69 -7.28 14.05
N GLU A 114 -10.60 -7.99 14.70
CA GLU A 114 -10.36 -8.73 15.94
C GLU A 114 -9.20 -9.73 15.81
N LYS A 115 -9.18 -10.54 14.75
CA LYS A 115 -8.07 -11.49 14.50
C LYS A 115 -6.74 -10.80 14.23
N ARG A 116 -6.75 -9.70 13.47
CA ARG A 116 -5.54 -8.94 13.16
C ARG A 116 -4.97 -8.30 14.42
N ASP A 117 -5.82 -7.69 15.22
CA ASP A 117 -5.42 -6.94 16.41
C ASP A 117 -4.87 -7.92 17.48
N ALA A 118 -5.53 -9.07 17.69
CA ALA A 118 -5.01 -10.16 18.53
C ALA A 118 -3.66 -10.73 18.03
N GLN A 119 -3.45 -10.81 16.71
CA GLN A 119 -2.20 -11.27 16.15
C GLN A 119 -1.07 -10.24 16.28
N LEU A 120 -1.39 -8.94 16.19
CA LEU A 120 -0.45 -7.86 16.46
C LEU A 120 -0.03 -7.85 17.92
N GLU A 121 -0.98 -8.04 18.86
CA GLU A 121 -0.70 -8.21 20.29
C GLU A 121 0.22 -9.41 20.53
N SER A 122 -0.10 -10.59 19.98
CA SER A 122 0.75 -11.78 20.09
C SER A 122 2.15 -11.60 19.48
N ASN A 123 2.26 -10.88 18.35
CA ASN A 123 3.55 -10.56 17.73
C ASN A 123 4.35 -9.56 18.58
N HIS A 124 3.68 -8.56 19.14
CA HIS A 124 4.27 -7.58 20.04
C HIS A 124 4.80 -8.26 21.30
N GLU A 125 4.00 -9.13 21.93
CA GLU A 125 4.40 -9.97 23.07
C GLU A 125 5.60 -10.86 22.73
N ARG A 126 5.60 -11.52 21.57
CA ARG A 126 6.75 -12.33 21.11
C ARG A 126 8.01 -11.50 20.90
N ASN A 127 7.88 -10.31 20.31
CA ASN A 127 9.00 -9.39 20.12
C ASN A 127 9.54 -8.86 21.46
N MET A 128 8.66 -8.54 22.42
CA MET A 128 9.05 -8.11 23.76
C MET A 128 9.79 -9.23 24.50
N ARG A 129 9.27 -10.46 24.49
CA ARG A 129 9.97 -11.64 25.04
C ARG A 129 11.32 -11.88 24.38
N HIS A 130 11.42 -11.73 23.06
CA HIS A 130 12.69 -11.90 22.35
C HIS A 130 13.69 -10.78 22.70
N ARG A 131 13.21 -9.56 22.92
CA ARG A 131 14.00 -8.41 23.35
C ARG A 131 14.49 -8.57 24.80
N GLU A 132 13.63 -9.06 25.69
CA GLU A 132 13.95 -9.42 27.07
C GLU A 132 14.98 -10.57 27.14
N VAL A 133 14.82 -11.61 26.32
CA VAL A 133 15.81 -12.70 26.21
C VAL A 133 17.15 -12.19 25.67
N GLN A 134 17.15 -11.24 24.74
CA GLN A 134 18.39 -10.60 24.27
C GLN A 134 19.05 -9.73 25.33
N LEU A 135 18.27 -8.97 26.12
CA LEU A 135 18.79 -8.17 27.23
C LEU A 135 19.28 -9.04 28.40
N GLY A 136 18.64 -10.17 28.67
CA GLY A 136 19.04 -11.14 29.71
C GLY A 136 20.21 -12.05 29.31
N ARG A 137 20.45 -12.25 28.00
CA ARG A 137 21.63 -12.98 27.47
C ARG A 137 22.81 -12.08 27.12
N ALA A 138 22.59 -10.80 26.91
CA ALA A 138 23.66 -9.84 26.74
C ALA A 138 24.41 -9.71 28.08
N LYS A 139 25.57 -10.37 28.17
CA LYS A 139 26.53 -10.05 29.23
C LYS A 139 26.81 -8.55 29.10
N PRO A 140 26.48 -7.72 30.11
CA PRO A 140 26.69 -6.28 30.02
C PRO A 140 28.17 -6.05 29.65
N PRO A 141 28.50 -5.05 28.82
CA PRO A 141 29.79 -4.97 28.14
C PRO A 141 31.04 -4.85 29.06
N TYR A 142 30.89 -4.90 30.39
CA TYR A 142 31.97 -4.82 31.37
C TYR A 142 31.63 -5.57 32.67
N PRO A 143 32.61 -6.18 33.37
CA PRO A 143 32.40 -6.77 34.69
C PRO A 143 32.36 -5.65 35.73
N PHE A 144 31.22 -5.40 36.38
CA PHE A 144 31.10 -4.38 37.44
C PHE A 144 30.94 -5.03 38.81
N ARG A 145 31.65 -4.50 39.82
CA ARG A 145 31.89 -5.18 41.09
C ARG A 145 30.80 -4.96 42.15
N ASP A 146 29.94 -3.95 42.04
CA ASP A 146 28.94 -3.65 43.08
C ASP A 146 27.55 -3.30 42.51
N GLY A 147 26.50 -3.90 43.07
CA GLY A 147 25.14 -3.95 42.50
C GLY A 147 24.31 -2.65 42.51
N SER A 148 24.74 -1.57 43.18
CA SER A 148 23.84 -0.42 43.44
C SER A 148 23.72 0.63 42.32
N GLN A 149 24.60 0.63 41.31
CA GLN A 149 24.48 1.52 40.15
C GLN A 149 23.70 0.87 38.98
N ALA A 150 23.73 -0.46 38.86
CA ALA A 150 22.99 -1.19 37.82
C ALA A 150 21.48 -1.18 38.05
N GLU A 151 21.03 -1.09 39.31
CA GLU A 151 19.64 -0.83 39.67
C GLU A 151 19.24 0.60 39.33
N ARG A 152 20.08 1.58 39.68
CA ARG A 152 19.85 2.99 39.32
C ARG A 152 19.75 3.22 37.81
N LEU A 153 20.57 2.53 37.01
CA LEU A 153 20.50 2.63 35.54
C LEU A 153 19.27 1.93 34.95
N ARG A 154 18.80 0.82 35.54
CA ARG A 154 17.53 0.19 35.15
C ARG A 154 16.34 1.07 35.47
N ASP A 155 16.33 1.67 36.67
CA ASP A 155 15.34 2.67 37.05
C ASP A 155 15.38 3.89 36.13
N ILE A 156 16.56 4.37 35.72
CA ILE A 156 16.69 5.48 34.77
C ILE A 156 16.14 5.10 33.39
N VAL A 157 16.46 3.91 32.86
CA VAL A 157 15.99 3.46 31.53
C VAL A 157 14.48 3.19 31.53
N GLU A 158 13.93 2.60 32.59
CA GLU A 158 12.49 2.36 32.75
C GLU A 158 11.71 3.65 33.00
N ASN A 159 12.28 4.61 33.73
CA ASN A 159 11.72 5.94 33.96
C ASN A 159 11.85 6.83 32.70
N GLU A 160 12.90 6.68 31.89
CA GLU A 160 13.04 7.31 30.57
C GLU A 160 12.07 6.74 29.54
N ALA A 161 11.85 5.41 29.51
CA ALA A 161 10.86 4.79 28.62
C ALA A 161 9.44 5.23 28.98
N SER A 162 9.12 5.28 30.28
CA SER A 162 7.85 5.79 30.79
C SER A 162 7.66 7.29 30.50
N ARG A 163 8.74 8.09 30.56
CA ARG A 163 8.73 9.50 30.14
C ARG A 163 8.50 9.66 28.65
N ARG A 164 9.17 8.87 27.81
CA ARG A 164 8.97 8.91 26.34
C ARG A 164 7.55 8.53 25.93
N GLU A 165 6.93 7.57 26.61
CA GLU A 165 5.53 7.21 26.36
C GLU A 165 4.56 8.31 26.81
N ARG A 166 4.81 8.94 27.97
CA ARG A 166 4.05 10.12 28.42
C ARG A 166 4.24 11.32 27.49
N GLU A 167 5.45 11.58 27.03
CA GLU A 167 5.73 12.61 26.02
C GLU A 167 5.02 12.32 24.69
N LEU A 168 4.93 11.06 24.26
CA LEU A 168 4.21 10.70 23.03
C LEU A 168 2.69 10.81 23.19
N THR A 169 2.12 10.46 24.34
CA THR A 169 0.69 10.64 24.60
C THR A 169 0.34 12.11 24.78
N GLU A 170 1.18 12.89 25.45
CA GLU A 170 1.07 14.35 25.58
C GLU A 170 1.22 15.04 24.23
N ARG A 171 2.17 14.63 23.37
CA ARG A 171 2.31 15.15 22.00
C ARG A 171 1.11 14.79 21.13
N ARG A 172 0.55 13.59 21.26
CA ARG A 172 -0.68 13.19 20.56
C ARG A 172 -1.90 13.96 21.07
N ALA A 173 -2.00 14.16 22.39
CA ALA A 173 -3.07 14.94 23.00
C ALA A 173 -2.98 16.42 22.60
N SER A 174 -1.77 17.00 22.61
CA SER A 174 -1.47 18.35 22.15
C SER A 174 -1.71 18.52 20.65
N ALA A 175 -1.29 17.57 19.80
CA ALA A 175 -1.59 17.62 18.37
C ALA A 175 -3.10 17.50 18.10
N LYS A 176 -3.81 16.65 18.86
CA LYS A 176 -5.26 16.49 18.75
C LYS A 176 -6.02 17.70 19.31
N ALA A 177 -5.49 18.36 20.33
CA ALA A 177 -6.00 19.61 20.89
C ALA A 177 -5.74 20.78 19.93
N ALA A 178 -4.55 20.87 19.32
CA ALA A 178 -4.24 21.88 18.31
C ALA A 178 -5.11 21.70 17.06
N VAL A 179 -5.30 20.46 16.59
CA VAL A 179 -6.25 20.18 15.49
C VAL A 179 -7.67 20.55 15.90
N ARG A 180 -8.06 20.33 17.15
CA ARG A 180 -9.39 20.70 17.67
C ARG A 180 -9.56 22.21 17.83
N GLU A 181 -8.53 22.92 18.26
CA GLU A 181 -8.49 24.38 18.39
C GLU A 181 -8.51 25.05 17.01
N VAL A 182 -7.81 24.47 16.02
CA VAL A 182 -7.90 24.88 14.61
C VAL A 182 -9.33 24.66 14.09
N ILE A 183 -10.00 23.56 14.46
CA ILE A 183 -11.39 23.30 14.09
C ILE A 183 -12.38 24.23 14.82
N GLU A 184 -12.10 24.64 16.05
CA GLU A 184 -12.99 25.45 16.91
C GLU A 184 -12.78 26.96 16.77
N SER A 185 -11.63 27.41 16.24
CA SER A 185 -11.31 28.84 16.02
C SER A 185 -11.78 29.39 14.67
N GLU A 186 -12.30 28.54 13.77
CA GLU A 186 -12.86 28.98 12.49
C GLU A 186 -14.36 29.32 12.64
N PRO A 187 -14.79 30.56 12.33
CA PRO A 187 -16.20 30.90 12.34
C PRO A 187 -16.91 30.10 11.25
N THR A 188 -18.06 29.53 11.60
CA THR A 188 -18.92 28.70 10.74
C THR A 188 -19.14 29.32 9.36
N GLY A 189 -18.39 28.84 8.36
CA GLY A 189 -18.51 29.20 6.94
C GLY A 189 -17.35 28.61 6.12
N GLU A 190 -17.59 27.48 5.44
CA GLU A 190 -16.71 26.70 4.53
C GLU A 190 -15.21 27.10 4.42
N PRO A 191 -14.31 26.59 5.30
CA PRO A 191 -12.95 27.15 5.47
C PRO A 191 -11.77 26.34 4.91
N TRP A 192 -11.97 25.11 4.43
CA TRP A 192 -10.85 24.23 4.02
C TRP A 192 -10.27 24.55 2.64
N ALA A 193 -10.94 25.37 1.83
CA ALA A 193 -10.50 25.67 0.47
C ALA A 193 -9.25 26.58 0.43
N GLY A 194 -9.23 27.64 1.25
CA GLY A 194 -8.12 28.61 1.28
C GLY A 194 -6.86 28.05 1.95
N ALA A 195 -7.02 27.42 3.12
CA ALA A 195 -5.89 26.80 3.84
C ALA A 195 -5.28 25.62 3.05
N PHE A 196 -6.08 24.91 2.26
CA PHE A 196 -5.58 23.86 1.37
C PHE A 196 -4.87 24.44 0.14
N GLU A 197 -5.33 25.56 -0.43
CA GLU A 197 -4.60 26.26 -1.51
C GLU A 197 -3.26 26.81 -1.03
N GLU A 198 -3.19 27.41 0.15
CA GLU A 198 -1.93 27.87 0.74
C GLU A 198 -0.98 26.71 1.05
N PHE A 199 -1.52 25.61 1.59
CA PHE A 199 -0.74 24.39 1.81
C PHE A 199 -0.23 23.78 0.49
N MET A 200 -1.05 23.75 -0.56
CA MET A 200 -0.66 23.23 -1.87
C MET A 200 0.34 24.16 -2.59
N GLN A 201 0.26 25.47 -2.38
CA GLN A 201 1.28 26.42 -2.82
C GLN A 201 2.61 26.23 -2.09
N HIS A 202 2.57 25.99 -0.78
CA HIS A 202 3.76 25.67 0.00
C HIS A 202 4.39 24.34 -0.44
N VAL A 203 3.58 23.31 -0.69
CA VAL A 203 4.04 22.03 -1.25
C VAL A 203 4.64 22.23 -2.65
N ALA A 204 4.04 23.07 -3.49
CA ALA A 204 4.57 23.39 -4.82
C ALA A 204 5.89 24.18 -4.79
N GLU A 205 6.09 25.05 -3.80
CA GLU A 205 7.37 25.73 -3.55
C GLU A 205 8.45 24.76 -3.04
N VAL A 206 8.08 23.84 -2.15
CA VAL A 206 8.99 22.84 -1.58
C VAL A 206 9.40 21.78 -2.61
N GLU A 207 8.51 21.43 -3.55
CA GLU A 207 8.79 20.48 -4.63
C GLU A 207 9.45 21.13 -5.86
N ARG A 208 9.69 22.45 -5.85
CA ARG A 208 10.39 23.11 -6.95
C ARG A 208 11.84 22.60 -7.02
N PRO A 209 12.35 22.24 -8.23
CA PRO A 209 13.75 21.86 -8.36
C PRO A 209 14.65 23.04 -7.97
N LEU A 210 15.52 22.79 -7.00
CA LEU A 210 16.50 23.76 -6.50
C LEU A 210 17.40 24.26 -7.64
N THR A 211 17.67 25.55 -7.65
CA THR A 211 18.60 26.16 -8.60
C THR A 211 20.04 25.74 -8.27
N LYS A 212 20.94 25.82 -9.27
CA LYS A 212 22.35 25.41 -9.07
C LYS A 212 23.04 26.19 -7.95
N GLN A 213 22.68 27.47 -7.77
CA GLN A 213 23.24 28.33 -6.73
C GLN A 213 22.83 27.87 -5.32
N GLU A 214 21.56 27.54 -5.10
CA GLU A 214 21.06 27.03 -3.80
C GLU A 214 21.64 25.66 -3.43
N ILE A 215 21.97 24.83 -4.43
CA ILE A 215 22.65 23.55 -4.22
C ILE A 215 24.10 23.77 -3.78
N GLU A 216 24.79 24.75 -4.37
CA GLU A 216 26.16 25.10 -4.00
C GLU A 216 26.22 25.72 -2.59
N GLU A 217 25.28 26.60 -2.25
CA GLU A 217 25.15 27.19 -0.92
C GLU A 217 24.84 26.13 0.15
N ARG A 218 23.95 25.17 -0.14
CA ARG A 218 23.67 24.05 0.78
C ARG A 218 24.85 23.12 0.95
N ARG A 219 25.68 22.94 -0.10
CA ARG A 219 26.94 22.18 0.00
C ARG A 219 27.98 22.92 0.83
N ALA A 220 28.10 24.23 0.66
CA ALA A 220 29.00 25.08 1.44
C ALA A 220 28.60 25.10 2.93
N ALA A 221 27.31 25.25 3.24
CA ALA A 221 26.79 25.21 4.60
C ALA A 221 27.03 23.85 5.27
N LYS A 222 26.82 22.75 4.53
CA LYS A 222 27.07 21.40 5.05
C LYS A 222 28.56 21.10 5.25
N ALA A 223 29.45 21.67 4.44
CA ALA A 223 30.89 21.59 4.65
C ALA A 223 31.31 22.36 5.91
N ALA A 224 30.84 23.60 6.08
CA ALA A 224 31.11 24.39 7.29
C ALA A 224 30.61 23.73 8.59
N GLN A 225 29.47 23.04 8.52
CA GLN A 225 28.94 22.28 9.66
C GLN A 225 29.81 21.06 9.99
N ALA A 226 30.34 20.36 8.98
CA ALA A 226 31.25 19.24 9.19
C ALA A 226 32.59 19.67 9.77
N ASP A 227 33.09 20.85 9.39
CA ASP A 227 34.30 21.44 9.97
C ASP A 227 34.07 21.83 11.45
N ALA A 228 32.91 22.41 11.78
CA ALA A 228 32.52 22.75 13.15
C ALA A 228 32.31 21.54 14.08
N ASP A 229 31.84 20.42 13.52
CA ASP A 229 31.67 19.16 14.26
C ASP A 229 32.98 18.36 14.37
N GLY A 230 33.95 18.60 13.47
CA GLY A 230 35.28 17.99 13.49
C GLY A 230 36.23 18.57 14.55
N GLU A 231 36.01 19.82 14.98
CA GLU A 231 36.78 20.46 16.06
C GLU A 231 36.35 20.04 17.48
N ARG A 232 35.31 19.19 17.62
CA ARG A 232 34.79 18.70 18.90
C ARG A 232 35.16 17.24 19.23
N ALA A 233 36.15 16.66 18.54
CA ALA A 233 36.72 15.34 18.81
C ALA A 233 38.20 15.46 19.21
#